data_AF-A0A645H9K4-F1
#
_entry.id   AF-A0A645H9K4-F1
#
_cell.length_a   1.000
_cell.length_b   1.000
_cell.length_c   1.000
_cell.angle_alpha   90.00
_cell.angle_beta   90.00
_cell.angle_gamma   90.00
#
_symmetry.space_group_name_H-M   'P 1'
#
loop_
_entity.id
_entity.type
_entity.pdbx_description
1 polymer ?
#
loop_
_entity_poly.entity_id
_entity_poly.type
_entity_poly.pdbx_seq_one_letter_code
_entity_poly.pdbx_strand_id
1 'polypeptide(L)'
;MEGVAYQIRSMLEAMRALDSGMSLVLFGGGAKSALWCQIIADVTGLCIQVPRVAEAAGAGAAILAGIGVGAFRRETPPSLAIETSYLPKERAGLYNEAYTRYREIERRLWAHESK
;
A
#
# COMPACT_ATOMS: atom_id res chain seq x y z
N MET A 1 -7.51 -12.75 -0.66
CA MET A 1 -6.61 -11.58 -0.90
C MET A 1 -7.15 -10.32 -0.22
N GLU A 2 -8.47 -10.18 -0.21
CA GLU A 2 -9.29 -9.10 0.34
C GLU A 2 -9.08 -8.91 1.84
N GLY A 3 -8.97 -9.99 2.63
CA GLY A 3 -8.67 -9.89 4.06
C GLY A 3 -7.38 -9.13 4.37
N VAL A 4 -6.32 -9.33 3.57
CA VAL A 4 -5.07 -8.58 3.70
C VAL A 4 -5.26 -7.12 3.27
N ALA A 5 -6.03 -6.87 2.21
CA ALA A 5 -6.35 -5.51 1.78
C ALA A 5 -7.16 -4.74 2.85
N TYR A 6 -8.10 -5.40 3.52
CA TYR A 6 -8.83 -4.84 4.66
C TYR A 6 -7.91 -4.53 5.82
N GLN A 7 -6.95 -5.40 6.12
CA GLN A 7 -5.96 -5.12 7.16
C GLN A 7 -5.08 -3.92 6.81
N ILE A 8 -4.64 -3.81 5.55
CA ILE A 8 -3.90 -2.63 5.06
C ILE A 8 -4.73 -1.36 5.26
N ARG A 9 -6.01 -1.37 4.88
CA ARG A 9 -6.92 -0.24 5.13
C ARG A 9 -7.03 0.10 6.62
N SER A 10 -7.22 -0.90 7.47
CA SER A 10 -7.30 -0.72 8.93
C SER A 10 -6.04 -0.06 9.50
N MET A 11 -4.86 -0.47 9.04
CA MET A 11 -3.59 0.15 9.41
C MET A 11 -3.50 1.60 8.93
N LEU A 12 -3.92 1.89 7.70
CA LEU A 12 -3.93 3.25 7.15
C LEU A 12 -4.91 4.16 7.91
N GLU A 13 -6.09 3.66 8.28
CA GLU A 13 -7.05 4.36 9.13
C GLU A 13 -6.45 4.68 10.50
N ALA A 14 -5.79 3.72 11.14
CA ALA A 14 -5.13 3.90 12.43
C ALA A 14 -3.98 4.93 12.35
N MET A 15 -3.23 4.94 11.26
CA MET A 15 -2.17 5.91 10.99
C MET A 15 -2.69 7.30 10.59
N ARG A 16 -4.01 7.46 10.37
CA ARG A 16 -4.63 8.67 9.78
C ARG A 16 -4.03 9.02 8.41
N ALA A 17 -3.67 8.00 7.64
CA ALA A 17 -2.97 8.10 6.36
C ALA A 17 -3.89 7.87 5.14
N LEU A 18 -5.21 7.94 5.33
CA LEU A 18 -6.18 7.94 4.23
C LEU A 18 -6.45 9.38 3.79
N ASP A 19 -5.54 9.92 2.97
CA ASP A 19 -5.76 11.17 2.25
C ASP A 19 -5.81 10.87 0.75
N SER A 20 -6.83 11.42 0.07
CA SER A 20 -7.05 11.30 -1.37
C SER A 20 -5.89 11.77 -2.25
N GLY A 21 -4.98 12.59 -1.70
CA GLY A 21 -3.75 13.01 -2.37
C GLY A 21 -2.58 12.02 -2.28
N MET A 22 -2.70 10.95 -1.47
CA MET A 22 -1.62 9.99 -1.25
C MET A 22 -1.72 8.78 -2.17
N SER A 23 -0.55 8.24 -2.56
CA SER A 23 -0.42 6.96 -3.24
C SER A 23 0.27 5.93 -2.34
N LEU A 24 -0.04 4.66 -2.56
CA LEU A 24 0.71 3.54 -1.98
C LEU A 24 1.62 2.93 -3.04
N VAL A 25 2.89 2.73 -2.69
CA VAL A 25 3.83 2.02 -3.56
C VAL A 25 3.85 0.55 -3.17
N LEU A 26 3.53 -0.34 -4.10
CA LEU A 26 3.52 -1.78 -3.89
C LEU A 26 4.69 -2.44 -4.62
N PHE A 27 5.47 -3.24 -3.90
CA PHE A 27 6.64 -3.96 -4.41
C PHE A 27 6.61 -5.43 -3.96
N GLY A 28 7.50 -6.24 -4.54
CA GLY A 28 7.58 -7.68 -4.25
C GLY A 28 6.55 -8.53 -4.99
N GLY A 29 6.39 -9.80 -4.58
CA GLY A 29 5.61 -10.80 -5.32
C GLY A 29 4.16 -10.40 -5.58
N GLY A 30 3.52 -9.71 -4.63
CA GLY A 30 2.14 -9.28 -4.78
C GLY A 30 1.94 -8.13 -5.78
N ALA A 31 2.95 -7.30 -6.02
CA ALA A 31 2.91 -6.25 -7.04
C ALA A 31 2.80 -6.81 -8.48
N LYS A 32 3.14 -8.10 -8.67
CA LYS A 32 2.98 -8.79 -9.96
C LYS A 32 1.53 -9.15 -10.29
N SER A 33 0.64 -9.13 -9.29
CA SER A 33 -0.78 -9.43 -9.48
C SER A 33 -1.58 -8.16 -9.73
N ALA A 34 -1.92 -7.92 -11.01
CA ALA A 34 -2.75 -6.78 -11.40
C ALA A 34 -4.10 -6.77 -10.67
N LEU A 35 -4.71 -7.95 -10.49
CA LEU A 35 -5.96 -8.08 -9.73
C LEU A 35 -5.78 -7.66 -8.28
N TRP A 36 -4.71 -8.09 -7.62
CA TRP A 36 -4.51 -7.75 -6.21
C TRP A 36 -4.21 -6.26 -6.03
N CYS A 37 -3.43 -5.66 -6.93
CA CYS A 37 -3.19 -4.22 -6.94
C CYS A 37 -4.52 -3.44 -7.06
N GLN A 38 -5.41 -3.87 -7.94
CA GLN A 38 -6.73 -3.28 -8.08
C GLN A 38 -7.59 -3.46 -6.83
N ILE A 39 -7.57 -4.65 -6.21
CA ILE A 39 -8.32 -4.90 -4.95
C ILE A 39 -7.83 -3.95 -3.85
N ILE A 40 -6.52 -3.77 -3.69
CA ILE A 40 -5.98 -2.84 -2.68
C ILE A 40 -6.41 -1.41 -3.00
N ALA A 41 -6.38 -0.99 -4.27
CA ALA A 41 -6.86 0.33 -4.69
C ALA A 41 -8.34 0.55 -4.32
N ASP A 42 -9.20 -0.40 -4.68
CA ASP A 42 -10.65 -0.31 -4.44
C ASP A 42 -10.98 -0.36 -2.94
N VAL A 43 -10.26 -1.16 -2.16
CA VAL A 43 -10.47 -1.28 -0.70
C VAL A 43 -10.00 -0.05 0.05
N THR A 44 -8.82 0.46 -0.28
CA THR A 44 -8.19 1.60 0.43
C THR A 44 -8.69 2.95 -0.06
N GLY A 45 -9.24 3.02 -1.29
CA GLY A 45 -9.58 4.28 -1.94
C GLY A 45 -8.36 5.09 -2.40
N LEU A 46 -7.16 4.49 -2.40
CA LEU A 46 -5.91 5.15 -2.78
C LEU A 46 -5.37 4.64 -4.12
N CYS A 47 -4.58 5.47 -4.80
CA CYS A 47 -3.84 5.05 -5.99
C CYS A 47 -2.72 4.08 -5.58
N ILE A 48 -2.65 2.92 -6.23
CA ILE A 48 -1.55 1.97 -6.06
C ILE A 48 -0.55 2.14 -7.20
N GLN A 49 0.71 2.36 -6.87
CA GLN A 49 1.81 2.53 -7.83
C GLN A 49 2.75 1.33 -7.74
N VAL A 50 3.06 0.74 -8.89
CA VAL A 50 4.02 -0.36 -9.02
C VAL A 50 5.26 0.17 -9.72
N PRO A 51 6.42 0.23 -9.04
CA PRO A 51 7.67 0.66 -9.66
C PRO A 51 8.20 -0.39 -10.62
N ARG A 52 8.96 0.05 -11.64
CA ARG A 52 9.67 -0.83 -12.58
C ARG A 52 10.67 -1.74 -11.87
N VAL A 53 11.26 -1.25 -10.78
CA VAL A 53 12.24 -1.99 -10.00
C VAL A 53 11.50 -2.91 -9.03
N ALA A 54 11.69 -4.22 -9.18
CA ALA A 54 11.03 -5.22 -8.33
C ALA A 54 11.57 -5.26 -6.89
N GLU A 55 12.78 -4.73 -6.67
CA GLU A 55 13.52 -4.81 -5.42
C GLU A 55 13.74 -3.39 -4.85
N ALA A 56 13.00 -3.05 -3.79
CA ALA A 56 12.99 -1.70 -3.24
C ALA A 56 14.16 -1.44 -2.27
N ALA A 57 14.64 -2.46 -1.55
CA ALA A 57 15.62 -2.25 -0.48
C ALA A 57 17.02 -1.96 -1.04
N GLY A 58 17.46 -2.71 -2.04
CA GLY A 58 18.66 -2.49 -2.82
C GLY A 58 18.62 -1.20 -3.62
N ALA A 59 17.47 -0.81 -4.17
CA ALA A 59 17.31 0.52 -4.76
C ALA A 59 17.52 1.63 -3.72
N GLY A 60 16.91 1.51 -2.54
CA GLY A 60 17.14 2.44 -1.42
C GLY A 60 18.60 2.47 -0.96
N ALA A 61 19.25 1.30 -0.85
CA ALA A 61 20.65 1.19 -0.49
C ALA A 61 21.58 1.87 -1.51
N ALA A 62 21.31 1.70 -2.81
CA ALA A 62 22.05 2.36 -3.87
C ALA A 62 21.88 3.89 -3.83
N ILE A 63 20.67 4.37 -3.54
CA ILE A 63 20.41 5.81 -3.35
C ILE A 63 21.21 6.34 -2.15
N LEU A 64 21.17 5.65 -1.02
CA LEU A 64 21.91 6.05 0.18
C LEU A 64 23.43 6.02 -0.04
N ALA A 65 23.96 5.01 -0.72
CA ALA A 65 25.37 4.95 -1.09
C ALA A 65 25.76 6.10 -2.02
N GLY A 66 24.93 6.39 -3.03
CA GLY A 66 25.10 7.52 -3.94
C GLY A 66 25.11 8.88 -3.22
N ILE A 67 24.29 9.06 -2.19
CA ILE A 67 24.36 10.23 -1.31
C ILE A 67 25.69 10.24 -0.53
N GLY A 68 26.10 9.11 0.03
CA GLY A 68 27.33 9.00 0.82
C GLY A 68 28.61 9.34 0.04
N VAL A 69 28.65 9.03 -1.26
CA VAL A 69 29.79 9.36 -2.15
C VAL A 69 29.63 10.68 -2.90
N GLY A 70 28.57 11.45 -2.63
CA GLY A 70 28.31 12.74 -3.26
C GLY A 70 27.78 12.68 -4.70
N ALA A 71 27.40 11.50 -5.20
CA ALA A 71 26.78 11.35 -6.51
C ALA A 71 25.33 11.89 -6.55
N PHE A 72 24.64 11.85 -5.41
CA PHE A 72 23.28 12.39 -5.24
C PHE A 72 23.21 13.38 -4.08
N ARG A 73 22.34 14.38 -4.22
CA ARG A 73 22.02 15.32 -3.13
C ARG A 73 20.96 14.71 -2.23
N ARG A 74 21.12 14.89 -0.92
CA ARG A 74 20.18 14.36 0.08
C ARG A 74 18.79 15.00 -0.02
N GLU A 75 18.74 16.26 -0.44
CA GLU A 75 17.51 17.05 -0.55
C GLU A 75 16.70 16.66 -1.79
N THR A 76 17.35 16.06 -2.79
CA THR A 76 16.75 15.68 -4.08
C THR A 76 17.25 14.30 -4.52
N PRO A 77 16.96 13.24 -3.74
CA PRO A 77 17.33 11.89 -4.13
C PRO A 77 16.56 11.48 -5.40
N PRO A 78 17.12 10.60 -6.24
CA PRO A 78 16.40 10.08 -7.39
C PRO A 78 15.18 9.26 -6.95
N SER A 79 14.10 9.35 -7.71
CA SER A 79 12.86 8.59 -7.47
C SER A 79 12.84 7.29 -8.27
N LEU A 80 12.05 6.31 -7.80
CA LEU A 80 11.81 5.09 -8.56
C LEU A 80 10.82 5.36 -9.70
N ALA A 81 11.16 4.93 -10.91
CA ALA A 81 10.26 5.03 -12.05
C ALA A 81 9.04 4.13 -11.84
N ILE A 82 7.84 4.71 -11.86
CA ILE A 82 6.58 3.98 -11.80
C ILE A 82 6.30 3.34 -13.16
N GLU A 83 6.01 2.04 -13.17
CA GLU A 83 5.67 1.29 -14.39
C GLU A 83 4.16 1.23 -14.59
N THR A 84 3.39 0.96 -13.54
CA THR A 84 1.93 0.83 -13.63
C THR A 84 1.28 1.50 -12.42
N SER A 85 0.09 2.06 -12.62
CA SER A 85 -0.75 2.61 -11.56
C SER A 85 -2.17 2.06 -11.63
N TYR A 86 -2.77 1.83 -10.47
CA TYR A 86 -4.13 1.32 -10.32
C TYR A 86 -4.94 2.32 -9.50
N LEU A 87 -5.96 2.92 -10.13
CA LEU A 87 -6.89 3.82 -9.47
C LEU A 87 -8.09 3.05 -8.92
N PRO A 88 -8.68 3.49 -7.79
CA PRO A 88 -9.93 2.94 -7.29
C PRO A 88 -11.02 3.02 -8.37
N LYS A 89 -11.78 1.93 -8.53
CA LYS A 89 -12.89 1.81 -9.48
C LYS A 89 -14.23 1.79 -8.75
N GLU A 90 -15.33 1.81 -9.51
CA GLU A 90 -16.72 1.85 -9.00
C GLU A 90 -17.05 0.73 -7.99
N ARG A 91 -16.31 -0.39 -8.02
CA ARG A 91 -16.48 -1.51 -7.08
C ARG A 91 -16.07 -1.20 -5.64
N ALA A 92 -15.45 -0.05 -5.37
CA ALA A 92 -15.09 0.39 -4.02
C ALA A 92 -16.26 0.35 -3.02
N GLY A 93 -17.50 0.62 -3.47
CA GLY A 93 -18.70 0.55 -2.64
C GLY A 93 -18.96 -0.85 -2.05
N LEU A 94 -18.72 -1.91 -2.82
CA LEU A 94 -18.92 -3.30 -2.38
C LEU A 94 -17.91 -3.70 -1.29
N TYR A 95 -16.68 -3.18 -1.39
CA TYR A 95 -15.63 -3.44 -0.42
C TYR A 95 -15.88 -2.74 0.92
N ASN A 96 -16.59 -1.61 0.95
CA ASN A 96 -16.91 -0.91 2.20
C ASN A 96 -17.81 -1.73 3.13
N GLU A 97 -18.85 -2.37 2.58
CA GLU A 97 -19.75 -3.21 3.37
C GLU A 97 -19.02 -4.43 3.95
N ALA A 98 -18.22 -5.09 3.12
CA ALA A 98 -17.43 -6.23 3.54
C ALA A 98 -16.35 -5.85 4.56
N TYR A 99 -15.73 -4.66 4.42
CA TYR A 99 -14.78 -4.12 5.39
C TYR A 99 -15.42 -3.87 6.76
N THR A 100 -16.65 -3.37 6.78
CA THR A 100 -17.39 -3.13 8.02
C THR A 100 -17.60 -4.45 8.79
N ARG A 101 -18.01 -5.51 8.09
CA ARG A 101 -18.16 -6.86 8.66
C ARG A 101 -16.81 -7.42 9.14
N TYR A 102 -15.74 -7.22 8.36
CA TYR A 102 -14.39 -7.61 8.74
C TYR A 102 -13.97 -7.00 10.10
N ARG A 103 -14.16 -5.69 10.28
CA ARG A 103 -13.81 -4.98 11.53
C ARG A 103 -14.66 -5.41 12.72
N GLU A 104 -15.92 -5.80 12.49
CA GLU A 104 -16.77 -6.35 13.56
C GLU A 104 -16.23 -7.69 14.07
N ILE A 105 -15.90 -8.60 13.16
CA ILE A 105 -15.35 -9.92 13.50
C ILE A 105 -14.01 -9.76 14.22
N GLU A 106 -13.14 -8.88 13.72
CA GLU A 106 -11.85 -8.55 14.34
C GLU A 106 -12.06 -8.08 15.79
N ARG A 107 -12.94 -7.10 16.06
CA ARG A 107 -13.21 -6.65 17.44
C ARG A 107 -13.69 -7.78 18.35
N ARG A 108 -14.53 -8.68 17.84
CA ARG A 108 -15.07 -9.81 18.63
C ARG A 108 -14.00 -10.83 18.98
N LEU A 109 -13.09 -11.13 18.07
CA LEU A 109 -12.00 -12.08 18.29
C LEU A 109 -11.03 -11.56 19.36
N TRP A 110 -10.58 -10.30 19.25
CA TRP A 110 -9.65 -9.71 20.22
C TRP A 110 -10.27 -9.50 21.60
N ALA A 111 -11.59 -9.28 21.69
CA ALA A 111 -12.30 -9.19 22.97
C ALA A 111 -12.36 -10.53 23.74
N HIS A 112 -12.25 -11.66 23.05
CA HIS A 112 -12.27 -12.99 23.67
C HIS A 112 -10.89 -13.42 24.19
N GLU A 113 -9.81 -12.98 23.54
CA GLU A 113 -8.43 -13.30 23.98
C GLU A 113 -7.92 -12.41 25.12
N SER A 114 -8.65 -11.35 25.48
CA SER A 114 -8.29 -10.43 26.58
C SER A 114 -8.89 -10.82 27.94
N LYS A 115 -9.40 -12.05 28.09
CA LYS A 115 -9.89 -12.65 29.34
C LYS A 115 -9.03 -13.84 29.72
#